data_AF-A0A919FXK4-F1
#
_entry.id   AF-A0A919FXK4-F1
#
_cell.length_a   1.000
_cell.length_b   1.000
_cell.length_c   1.000
_cell.angle_alpha   90.00
_cell.angle_beta   90.00
_cell.angle_gamma   90.00
#
_symmetry.space_group_name_H-M   'P 1'
#
loop_
_entity.id
_entity.type
_entity.pdbx_description
1 polymer ?
#
loop_
_entity_poly.entity_id
_entity_poly.type
_entity_poly.pdbx_seq_one_letter_code
_entity_poly.pdbx_strand_id
1 'polypeptide(L)'
;MALTLSLNYPAAIAVGHKIEVTEFADTRPEKKRHKRLTWADACLYPVVRDLDTGIRYMSHVHASRGENGGLIIDPYPLAPRSDLPVSRVYHAVVKACTLVLVDAFDNQYTTLLVEPVE
;
A
#
# COMPACT_ATOMS: atom_id res chain seq x y z
N MET A 1 4.01 19.93 0.70
CA MET A 1 2.92 19.72 -0.29
C MET A 1 2.26 18.40 0.03
N ALA A 2 0.93 18.37 0.15
CA ALA A 2 0.21 17.14 0.50
C ALA A 2 0.07 16.21 -0.73
N LEU A 3 0.15 14.90 -0.48
CA LEU A 3 0.00 13.83 -1.46
C LEU A 3 -1.20 12.97 -1.09
N THR A 4 -1.86 12.39 -2.09
CA THR A 4 -2.94 11.42 -1.88
C THR A 4 -2.40 10.02 -2.09
N LEU A 5 -2.56 9.14 -1.10
CA LEU A 5 -2.20 7.73 -1.18
C LEU A 5 -3.46 6.88 -1.20
N SER A 6 -3.58 5.99 -2.17
CA SER A 6 -4.60 4.94 -2.19
C SER A 6 -4.01 3.65 -1.65
N LEU A 7 -4.73 2.95 -0.78
CA LEU A 7 -4.32 1.69 -0.19
C LEU A 7 -5.35 0.62 -0.55
N ASN A 8 -4.89 -0.59 -0.84
CA ASN A 8 -5.74 -1.74 -1.19
C ASN A 8 -6.14 -2.58 0.04
N TYR A 9 -6.37 -1.91 1.17
CA TYR A 9 -6.83 -2.51 2.41
C TYR A 9 -7.58 -1.46 3.23
N PRO A 10 -8.59 -1.87 4.02
CA PRO A 10 -9.26 -0.98 4.96
C PRO A 10 -8.39 -0.81 6.21
N ALA A 11 -7.75 0.34 6.35
CA ALA A 11 -7.00 0.74 7.53
C ALA A 11 -7.38 2.15 7.98
N ALA A 12 -7.86 2.26 9.22
CA ALA A 12 -8.14 3.53 9.89
C ALA A 12 -6.84 4.09 10.50
N ILE A 13 -5.96 4.63 9.65
CA ILE A 13 -4.72 5.27 10.14
C ILE A 13 -5.07 6.67 10.66
N ALA A 14 -4.72 6.94 11.92
CA ALA A 14 -5.14 8.16 12.61
C ALA A 14 -4.44 9.42 12.06
N VAL A 15 -5.18 10.53 12.06
CA VAL A 15 -4.65 11.84 11.69
C VAL A 15 -3.58 12.27 12.71
N GLY A 16 -2.50 12.85 12.21
CA GLY A 16 -1.33 13.24 13.00
C GLY A 16 -0.28 12.14 13.11
N HIS A 17 -0.60 10.88 12.76
CA HIS A 17 0.36 9.80 12.84
C HIS A 17 1.51 9.99 11.84
N LYS A 18 2.71 9.63 12.27
CA LYS A 18 3.89 9.51 11.40
C LYS A 18 3.88 8.15 10.71
N ILE A 19 4.10 8.16 9.41
CA ILE A 19 4.14 6.96 8.58
C ILE A 19 5.42 6.91 7.76
N GLU A 20 5.91 5.70 7.51
CA GLU A 20 6.89 5.41 6.46
C GLU A 20 6.15 4.80 5.27
N VAL A 21 6.34 5.41 4.10
CA VAL A 21 5.71 5.01 2.85
C VAL A 21 6.78 4.40 1.95
N THR A 22 6.52 3.20 1.45
CA THR A 22 7.36 2.52 0.46
C THR A 22 6.60 2.38 -0.85
N GLU A 23 7.10 3.02 -1.90
CA GLU A 23 6.57 2.96 -3.26
C GLU A 23 7.43 2.03 -4.13
N PHE A 24 6.79 1.25 -5.00
CA PHE A 24 7.46 0.26 -5.85
C PHE A 24 7.53 0.71 -7.30
N ALA A 25 8.61 0.35 -7.98
CA ALA A 25 8.82 0.69 -9.38
C ALA A 25 7.93 -0.15 -10.31
N ASP A 26 7.43 0.46 -11.40
CA ASP A 26 6.80 -0.29 -12.49
C ASP A 26 7.86 -1.03 -13.33
N THR A 27 8.04 -2.31 -13.01
CA THR A 27 8.99 -3.22 -13.67
C THR A 27 8.42 -3.87 -14.93
N ARG A 28 7.19 -3.55 -15.33
CA ARG A 28 6.60 -4.13 -16.55
C ARG A 28 7.44 -3.70 -17.76
N PRO A 29 7.66 -4.61 -18.74
CA PRO A 29 8.34 -4.27 -19.98
C PRO A 29 7.69 -3.04 -20.62
N GLU A 30 8.49 -2.16 -21.23
CA GLU A 30 8.01 -0.90 -21.82
C GLU A 30 6.81 -1.12 -22.77
N LYS A 31 6.87 -2.16 -23.61
CA LYS A 31 5.79 -2.58 -24.51
C LYS A 31 4.47 -2.96 -23.81
N LYS A 32 4.46 -3.13 -22.48
CA LYS A 32 3.26 -3.44 -21.67
C LYS A 32 2.81 -2.26 -20.80
N ARG A 33 3.55 -1.15 -20.73
CA ARG A 33 3.21 0.02 -19.88
C ARG A 33 1.96 0.76 -20.31
N HIS A 34 1.55 0.60 -21.58
CA HIS A 34 0.27 1.10 -22.08
C HIS A 34 -0.95 0.37 -21.47
N LYS A 35 -0.75 -0.80 -20.86
CA LYS A 35 -1.84 -1.54 -20.20
C LYS A 35 -2.12 -0.92 -18.83
N ARG A 36 -3.41 -0.83 -18.51
CA ARG A 36 -3.87 -0.38 -17.20
C ARG A 36 -3.30 -1.29 -16.10
N LEU A 37 -2.86 -0.66 -15.01
CA LEU A 37 -2.49 -1.36 -13.78
C LEU A 37 -3.72 -2.03 -13.16
N THR A 38 -3.48 -3.13 -12.48
CA THR A 38 -4.48 -3.94 -11.80
C THR A 38 -4.09 -4.09 -10.33
N TRP A 39 -5.00 -4.60 -9.51
CA TRP A 39 -4.74 -4.88 -8.09
C TRP A 39 -3.62 -5.91 -7.87
N ALA A 40 -3.24 -6.67 -8.91
CA ALA A 40 -2.12 -7.61 -8.90
C ALA A 40 -0.75 -6.92 -9.06
N ASP A 41 -0.71 -5.66 -9.50
CA ASP A 41 0.53 -4.92 -9.74
C ASP A 41 0.98 -4.20 -8.46
N ALA A 42 2.10 -4.62 -7.87
CA ALA A 42 2.63 -4.05 -6.63
C ALA A 42 3.02 -2.56 -6.73
N CYS A 43 3.26 -2.04 -7.93
CA CYS A 43 3.54 -0.60 -8.13
C CYS A 43 2.27 0.28 -8.06
N LEU A 44 1.07 -0.31 -8.03
CA LEU A 44 -0.19 0.45 -7.95
C LEU A 44 -0.44 1.05 -6.57
N TYR A 45 -0.02 0.37 -5.51
CA TYR A 45 -0.30 0.76 -4.12
C TYR A 45 0.98 0.71 -3.28
N PRO A 46 1.23 1.69 -2.40
CA PRO A 46 2.37 1.65 -1.51
C PRO A 46 2.17 0.68 -0.34
N VAL A 47 3.27 0.32 0.32
CA VAL A 47 3.27 -0.23 1.68
C VAL A 47 3.39 0.94 2.66
N VAL A 48 2.58 0.93 3.71
CA VAL A 48 2.60 1.96 4.76
C VAL A 48 2.93 1.31 6.08
N ARG A 49 3.93 1.83 6.79
CA ARG A 49 4.21 1.50 8.18
C ARG A 49 3.86 2.69 9.04
N ASP A 50 2.89 2.53 9.94
CA ASP A 50 2.62 3.49 10.98
C ASP A 50 3.72 3.40 12.04
N LEU A 51 4.47 4.49 12.19
CA LEU A 51 5.62 4.57 13.08
C LEU A 51 5.21 4.77 14.54
N ASP A 52 4.00 5.29 14.77
CA ASP A 52 3.50 5.55 16.11
C ASP A 52 2.87 4.28 16.74
N THR A 53 2.26 3.42 15.92
CA THR A 53 1.69 2.14 16.37
C THR A 53 2.58 0.92 16.08
N GLY A 54 3.54 1.06 15.16
CA GLY A 54 4.37 -0.05 14.67
C GLY A 54 3.66 -0.97 13.67
N ILE A 55 2.39 -0.73 13.35
CA ILE A 55 1.61 -1.57 12.44
C ILE A 55 2.05 -1.30 11.00
N ARG A 56 2.23 -2.39 10.24
CA ARG A 56 2.48 -2.31 8.79
C ARG A 56 1.26 -2.78 8.03
N TYR A 57 0.90 -1.99 7.04
CA TYR A 57 -0.23 -2.24 6.19
C TYR A 57 0.22 -2.41 4.73
N MET A 58 -0.14 -3.56 4.15
CA MET A 58 0.25 -3.93 2.80
C MET A 58 -0.72 -4.90 2.14
N SER A 59 -0.94 -4.71 0.84
CA SER A 59 -1.69 -5.67 0.01
C SER A 59 -0.97 -7.03 -0.10
N HIS A 60 -1.72 -8.10 -0.32
CA HIS A 60 -1.20 -9.46 -0.50
C HIS A 60 -0.11 -9.58 -1.57
N VAL A 61 -0.16 -8.76 -2.61
CA VAL A 61 0.85 -8.74 -3.69
C VAL A 61 2.25 -8.34 -3.20
N HIS A 62 2.32 -7.62 -2.07
CA HIS A 62 3.58 -7.29 -1.40
C HIS A 62 4.05 -8.40 -0.47
N ALA A 63 3.17 -9.29 -0.05
CA ALA A 63 3.46 -10.39 0.86
C ALA A 63 3.86 -11.67 0.11
N SER A 64 3.19 -11.97 -1.01
CA SER A 64 3.35 -13.22 -1.76
C SER A 64 3.19 -13.02 -3.27
N ARG A 65 3.67 -13.98 -4.06
CA ARG A 65 3.48 -14.05 -5.51
C ARG A 65 2.17 -14.76 -5.91
N GLY A 66 1.52 -15.47 -4.98
CA GLY A 66 0.24 -16.14 -5.24
C GLY A 66 -0.94 -15.17 -5.20
N GLU A 67 -1.91 -15.35 -6.09
CA GLU A 67 -3.20 -14.67 -6.05
C GLU A 67 -4.00 -15.17 -4.84
N ASN A 68 -4.59 -14.23 -4.07
CA ASN A 68 -5.42 -14.45 -2.89
C ASN A 68 -4.93 -15.56 -1.95
N GLY A 69 -3.88 -15.24 -1.18
CA GLY A 69 -3.57 -15.87 0.12
C GLY A 69 -3.94 -17.34 0.20
N GLY A 70 -3.22 -18.20 -0.53
CA GLY A 70 -3.31 -19.64 -0.31
C GLY A 70 -3.20 -19.94 1.19
N LEU A 71 -4.09 -20.81 1.68
CA LEU A 71 -4.24 -21.36 3.03
C LEU A 71 -3.54 -20.57 4.16
N ILE A 72 -4.33 -20.01 5.09
CA ILE A 72 -3.93 -19.27 6.32
C ILE A 72 -3.20 -20.20 7.33
N ILE A 73 -2.23 -20.98 6.88
CA ILE A 73 -1.34 -21.78 7.74
C ILE A 73 -0.11 -20.96 8.08
N ASP A 74 0.38 -20.15 7.13
CA ASP A 74 1.58 -19.36 7.35
C ASP A 74 1.23 -17.97 7.90
N PRO A 75 1.96 -17.50 8.93
CA PRO A 75 1.79 -16.15 9.44
C PRO A 75 2.04 -15.14 8.31
N TYR A 76 1.14 -14.16 8.19
CA TYR A 76 1.29 -13.10 7.20
C TYR A 76 2.64 -12.41 7.40
N PRO A 77 3.51 -12.32 6.36
CA PRO A 77 4.83 -11.78 6.53
C PRO A 77 4.73 -10.35 7.03
N LEU A 78 5.63 -9.96 7.94
CA LEU A 78 5.63 -8.60 8.45
C LEU A 78 6.36 -7.64 7.51
N ALA A 79 7.11 -8.11 6.51
CA ALA A 79 7.85 -7.28 5.57
C ALA A 79 7.43 -7.60 4.12
N PRO A 80 7.51 -6.62 3.19
CA PRO A 80 7.31 -6.89 1.78
C PRO A 80 8.33 -7.91 1.25
N ARG A 81 8.00 -8.58 0.14
CA ARG A 81 8.93 -9.45 -0.57
C ARG A 81 10.21 -8.68 -0.92
N SER A 82 11.35 -9.30 -0.66
CA SER A 82 12.66 -8.69 -0.92
C SER A 82 13.00 -8.52 -2.40
N ASP A 83 12.24 -9.15 -3.30
CA ASP A 83 12.44 -9.10 -4.75
C ASP A 83 11.73 -7.92 -5.43
N LEU A 84 10.92 -7.14 -4.70
CA LEU A 84 10.19 -6.00 -5.23
C LEU A 84 11.09 -4.76 -5.33
N PRO A 85 11.32 -4.20 -6.54
CA PRO A 85 12.15 -3.00 -6.68
C PRO A 85 11.44 -1.78 -6.10
N VAL A 86 12.08 -1.14 -5.12
CA VAL A 86 11.59 0.07 -4.48
C VAL A 86 11.94 1.27 -5.34
N SER A 87 10.94 2.10 -5.63
CA SER A 87 11.13 3.39 -6.32
C SER A 87 11.53 4.49 -5.34
N ARG A 88 10.89 4.52 -4.16
CA ARG A 88 11.14 5.53 -3.13
C ARG A 88 10.68 5.03 -1.76
N VAL A 89 11.39 5.49 -0.73
CA VAL A 89 10.94 5.45 0.66
C VAL A 89 10.94 6.87 1.21
N TYR A 90 9.91 7.25 1.95
CA TYR A 90 9.85 8.55 2.61
C TYR A 90 8.96 8.50 3.85
N HIS A 91 9.15 9.47 4.75
CA HIS A 91 8.28 9.66 5.90
C HIS A 91 7.23 10.73 5.60
N ALA A 92 6.06 10.60 6.19
CA ALA A 92 4.98 11.56 6.06
C ALA A 92 4.11 11.61 7.32
N VAL A 93 3.32 12.66 7.45
CA VAL A 93 2.29 12.80 8.49
C VAL A 93 0.92 12.70 7.85
N VAL A 94 0.05 11.88 8.45
CA VAL A 94 -1.34 11.73 7.99
C VAL A 94 -2.14 13.00 8.33
N LYS A 95 -2.75 13.61 7.32
CA LYS A 95 -3.59 14.81 7.44
C LYS A 95 -5.08 14.48 7.39
N ALA A 96 -5.45 13.47 6.60
CA ALA A 96 -6.80 12.93 6.56
C ALA A 96 -6.75 11.45 6.19
N CYS A 97 -7.73 10.70 6.66
CA CYS A 97 -7.94 9.30 6.32
C CYS A 97 -9.41 9.11 5.98
N THR A 98 -9.68 8.60 4.78
CA THR A 98 -11.03 8.28 4.32
C THR A 98 -11.11 6.79 4.03
N LEU A 99 -12.09 6.14 4.67
CA LEU A 99 -12.47 4.76 4.38
C LEU A 99 -13.66 4.78 3.44
N VAL A 100 -13.49 4.18 2.26
CA VAL A 100 -14.59 4.03 1.30
C VAL A 100 -15.05 2.58 1.34
N LEU A 101 -16.27 2.39 1.84
CA LEU A 101 -17.01 1.15 1.74
C LEU A 101 -18.01 1.29 0.59
N VAL A 102 -17.90 0.47 -0.44
CA VAL A 102 -18.88 0.47 -1.54
C VAL A 102 -19.70 -0.80 -1.44
N ASP A 103 -20.97 -0.67 -1.06
CA ASP A 103 -21.90 -1.77 -0.74
C ASP A 103 -22.15 -2.78 -1.88
N ALA A 104 -21.63 -2.52 -3.08
CA ALA A 104 -21.73 -3.38 -4.27
C ALA A 104 -20.38 -3.88 -4.81
N PHE A 105 -19.26 -3.53 -4.17
CA PHE A 105 -17.93 -4.04 -4.49
C PHE A 105 -17.29 -4.59 -3.21
N ASP A 106 -16.86 -5.84 -3.22
CA ASP A 106 -16.21 -6.51 -2.07
C ASP A 106 -14.90 -5.85 -1.60
N ASN A 107 -14.48 -4.75 -2.23
CA ASN A 107 -13.21 -4.10 -1.96
C ASN A 107 -13.43 -2.80 -1.17
N GLN A 108 -12.90 -2.80 0.05
CA GLN A 108 -12.78 -1.60 0.87
C GLN A 108 -11.43 -0.93 0.58
N TYR A 109 -11.43 0.38 0.34
CA TYR A 109 -10.21 1.13 0.05
C TYR A 109 -9.99 2.24 1.08
N THR A 110 -8.75 2.40 1.54
CA THR A 110 -8.32 3.57 2.32
C THR A 110 -7.70 4.59 1.38
N THR A 111 -8.11 5.85 1.50
CA THR A 111 -7.41 6.99 0.90
C THR A 111 -6.85 7.87 2.02
N LEU A 112 -5.53 8.13 1.98
CA LEU A 112 -4.86 9.04 2.89
C LEU A 112 -4.49 10.34 2.17
N LEU A 113 -4.72 11.46 2.84
CA LEU A 113 -4.01 12.70 2.53
C LEU A 113 -2.82 12.78 3.48
N VAL A 114 -1.60 12.86 2.94
CA VAL A 114 -0.37 12.84 3.72
C VAL A 114 0.52 14.02 3.37
N GLU A 115 1.32 14.48 4.30
CA GLU A 115 2.33 15.51 4.06
C GLU A 115 3.71 14.90 4.31
N PRO A 116 4.56 14.75 3.26
CA PRO A 116 5.92 14.26 3.43
C PRO A 116 6.71 15.12 4.42
N VAL A 117 7.51 14.47 5.26
CA VAL A 117 8.47 15.10 6.17
C VAL A 117 9.86 14.64 5.78
N GLU A 118 10.81 15.58 5.79
CA GLU A 118 12.24 15.29 5.54
C GLU A 118 12.83 14.37 6.61
#